data_AF-A0A382FLF1-F1
#
_entry.id   AF-A0A382FLF1-F1
#
_cell.length_a   1.000
_cell.length_b   1.000
_cell.length_c   1.000
_cell.angle_alpha   90.00
_cell.angle_beta   90.00
_cell.angle_gamma   90.00
#
_symmetry.space_group_name_H-M   'P 1'
#
loop_
_entity.id
_entity.type
_entity.pdbx_description
1 polymer ?
#
loop_
_entity_poly.entity_id
_entity_poly.type
_entity_poly.pdbx_seq_one_letter_code
_entity_poly.pdbx_strand_id
1 'polypeptide(L)'
;MAVNRYFESKGFKAEQNLLQNLTEESIQIHGSETHYIPRDTVDMDTFLGEDPLASFTKTYPVEMYLKSMESFAGQSEFITKFGLHIEDQATFLVSTRRFNAAVVDAVDSAQTVISRPREADLVFV
;
A
#
# COMPACT_ATOMS: atom_id res chain seq x y z
N MET A 1 -9.91 15.52 -19.30
CA MET A 1 -10.54 14.52 -20.20
C MET A 1 -12.04 14.76 -20.24
N ALA A 2 -12.67 14.61 -21.39
CA ALA A 2 -14.13 14.63 -21.49
C ALA A 2 -14.66 13.29 -20.96
N VAL A 3 -15.42 13.32 -19.86
CA VAL A 3 -16.12 12.14 -19.33
C VAL A 3 -17.50 12.04 -19.98
N ASN A 4 -18.05 10.83 -20.05
CA ASN A 4 -19.40 10.63 -20.57
C ASN A 4 -20.41 11.38 -19.70
N ARG A 5 -21.17 12.30 -20.31
CA ARG A 5 -22.15 13.17 -19.64
C ARG A 5 -23.25 12.41 -18.89
N TYR A 6 -23.55 11.17 -19.29
CA TYR A 6 -24.52 10.32 -18.61
C TYR A 6 -23.94 9.55 -17.41
N PHE A 7 -22.61 9.49 -17.29
CA PHE A 7 -21.90 8.92 -16.14
C PHE A 7 -21.16 10.00 -15.35
N GLU A 8 -21.69 11.22 -15.35
CA GLU A 8 -21.20 12.29 -14.49
C GLU A 8 -21.63 12.04 -13.05
N SER A 9 -20.84 11.26 -12.32
CA SER A 9 -21.07 10.97 -10.90
C SER A 9 -20.94 12.23 -10.00
N LYS A 10 -20.65 13.42 -10.55
CA LYS A 10 -20.33 14.64 -9.79
C LYS A 10 -21.47 15.17 -8.91
N GLY A 11 -22.72 14.75 -9.13
CA GLY A 11 -23.89 15.29 -8.43
C GLY A 11 -24.37 14.51 -7.20
N PHE A 12 -24.07 13.20 -7.09
CA PHE A 12 -24.70 12.33 -6.10
C PHE A 12 -23.68 11.68 -5.16
N LYS A 13 -23.31 12.43 -4.11
CA LYS A 13 -22.37 11.95 -3.06
C LYS A 13 -22.81 10.63 -2.41
N ALA A 14 -24.11 10.42 -2.26
CA ALA A 14 -24.65 9.20 -1.66
C ALA A 14 -24.32 7.95 -2.49
N GLU A 15 -24.42 8.04 -3.82
CA GLU A 15 -24.12 6.92 -4.73
C GLU A 15 -22.61 6.63 -4.77
N GLN A 16 -21.77 7.68 -4.81
CA GLN A 16 -20.31 7.53 -4.70
C GLN A 16 -19.90 6.83 -3.40
N ASN A 17 -20.49 7.25 -2.28
CA ASN A 17 -20.24 6.65 -0.99
C ASN A 17 -20.70 5.19 -0.95
N LEU A 18 -21.86 4.87 -1.54
CA LEU A 18 -22.35 3.51 -1.63
C LEU A 18 -21.39 2.62 -2.43
N LEU A 19 -20.97 3.05 -3.61
CA LEU A 19 -20.01 2.31 -4.43
C LEU A 19 -18.69 2.07 -3.68
N GLN A 20 -18.21 3.09 -2.97
CA GLN A 20 -17.00 2.99 -2.17
C GLN A 20 -17.17 2.04 -0.97
N ASN A 21 -18.31 2.08 -0.27
CA ASN A 21 -18.63 1.16 0.81
C ASN A 21 -18.67 -0.29 0.32
N LEU A 22 -19.34 -0.55 -0.81
CA LEU A 22 -19.42 -1.89 -1.39
C LEU A 22 -18.06 -2.42 -1.84
N THR A 23 -17.20 -1.55 -2.39
CA THR A 23 -15.84 -1.92 -2.77
C THR A 23 -15.00 -2.31 -1.56
N GLU A 24 -15.12 -1.55 -0.47
CA GLU A 24 -14.42 -1.86 0.78
C GLU A 24 -14.91 -3.15 1.42
N GLU A 25 -16.23 -3.35 1.46
CA GLU A 25 -16.83 -4.59 1.96
C GLU A 25 -16.38 -5.79 1.13
N SER A 26 -16.29 -5.66 -0.19
CA SER A 26 -15.74 -6.70 -1.06
C SER A 26 -14.27 -7.02 -0.72
N ILE A 27 -13.44 -6.02 -0.43
CA ILE A 27 -12.04 -6.23 0.00
C ILE A 27 -12.00 -6.91 1.37
N GLN A 28 -12.89 -6.56 2.29
CA GLN A 28 -12.95 -7.19 3.61
C GLN A 28 -13.38 -8.66 3.57
N ILE A 29 -14.32 -9.00 2.69
CA ILE A 29 -14.82 -10.38 2.56
C ILE A 29 -13.80 -11.29 1.86
N HIS A 30 -13.13 -10.78 0.83
CA HIS A 30 -12.27 -11.59 -0.05
C HIS A 30 -10.78 -11.36 0.11
N GLY A 31 -10.37 -10.33 0.84
CA GLY A 31 -8.98 -10.02 1.13
C GLY A 31 -8.43 -10.81 2.31
N SER A 32 -7.18 -10.53 2.63
CA SER A 32 -6.49 -11.03 3.82
C SER A 32 -6.24 -9.90 4.81
N GLU A 33 -6.22 -10.25 6.09
CA GLU A 33 -5.70 -9.36 7.13
C GLU A 33 -4.19 -9.23 6.95
N THR A 34 -3.71 -8.00 6.72
CA THR A 34 -2.29 -7.72 6.52
C THR A 34 -1.83 -6.63 7.47
N HIS A 35 -0.55 -6.60 7.79
CA HIS A 35 0.03 -5.61 8.66
C HIS A 35 0.97 -4.72 7.85
N TYR A 36 0.60 -3.44 7.72
CA TYR A 36 1.44 -2.43 7.12
C TYR A 36 2.37 -1.85 8.18
N ILE A 37 3.67 -1.92 7.93
CA ILE A 37 4.73 -1.59 8.88
C ILE A 37 5.62 -0.53 8.23
N PRO A 38 5.40 0.76 8.54
CA PRO A 38 6.21 1.82 7.96
C PRO A 38 7.64 1.78 8.51
N ARG A 39 8.60 2.10 7.64
CA ARG A 39 9.98 2.33 8.03
C ARG A 39 10.10 3.62 8.82
N ASP A 40 10.71 3.52 10.00
CA ASP A 40 11.15 4.66 10.79
C ASP A 40 12.54 5.10 10.34
N THR A 41 12.75 6.41 10.25
CA THR A 41 14.04 7.01 9.93
C THR A 41 14.79 7.31 11.22
N VAL A 42 15.90 6.61 11.47
CA VAL A 42 16.65 6.72 12.74
C VAL A 42 17.89 7.61 12.58
N ASP A 43 18.66 7.42 11.51
CA ASP A 43 19.94 8.12 11.31
C ASP A 43 20.08 8.60 9.86
N MET A 44 19.21 9.54 9.47
CA MET A 44 19.23 10.10 8.12
C MET A 44 20.45 10.98 7.92
N ASP A 45 21.34 10.60 7.01
CA ASP A 45 22.36 11.51 6.50
C ASP A 45 21.70 12.58 5.64
N THR A 46 21.74 13.83 6.11
CA THR A 46 21.20 14.98 5.39
C THR A 46 22.01 15.36 4.15
N PHE A 47 23.25 14.89 4.02
CA PHE A 47 24.11 15.19 2.88
C PHE A 47 23.93 14.19 1.73
N LEU A 48 23.98 12.89 2.01
CA LEU A 48 23.80 11.83 1.00
C LEU A 48 22.33 11.37 0.85
N GLY A 49 21.47 11.72 1.80
CA GLY A 49 20.06 11.29 1.79
C GLY A 49 19.88 9.80 2.13
N GLU A 50 20.93 9.15 2.61
CA GLU A 50 20.91 7.74 2.98
C GLU A 50 20.60 7.58 4.47
N ASP A 51 19.82 6.56 4.80
CA ASP A 51 19.59 6.13 6.18
C ASP A 51 20.11 4.69 6.27
N PRO A 52 21.31 4.46 6.84
CA PRO A 52 21.93 3.15 6.89
C PRO A 52 21.23 2.21 7.87
N LEU A 53 20.41 2.73 8.80
CA LEU A 53 19.76 1.95 9.84
C LEU A 53 18.23 1.96 9.65
N ALA A 54 17.68 0.89 9.09
CA ALA A 54 16.23 0.71 9.02
C ALA A 54 15.67 0.23 10.37
N SER A 55 14.65 0.91 10.89
CA SER A 55 13.89 0.48 12.06
C SER A 55 12.41 0.37 11.73
N PHE A 56 11.71 -0.58 12.36
CA PHE A 56 10.29 -0.88 12.14
C PHE A 56 9.61 -1.06 13.50
N THR A 57 9.13 0.03 14.10
CA THR A 57 8.58 -0.01 15.46
C THR A 57 7.06 -0.04 15.53
N LYS A 58 6.38 0.41 14.47
CA LYS A 58 4.92 0.55 14.42
C LYS A 58 4.32 -0.40 13.40
N THR A 59 3.14 -0.92 13.73
CA THR A 59 2.39 -1.81 12.86
C THR A 59 0.94 -1.35 12.78
N TYR A 60 0.37 -1.39 11.59
CA TYR A 60 -1.01 -1.01 11.32
C TYR A 60 -1.74 -2.17 10.63
N PRO A 61 -2.71 -2.81 11.28
CA PRO A 61 -3.52 -3.84 10.63
C PRO A 61 -4.43 -3.20 9.59
N VAL A 62 -4.41 -3.73 8.36
CA VAL A 62 -5.18 -3.26 7.21
C VAL A 62 -5.60 -4.45 6.36
N GLU A 63 -6.85 -4.46 5.91
CA GLU A 63 -7.34 -5.41 4.92
C GLU A 63 -6.75 -5.10 3.52
N MET A 64 -6.16 -6.11 2.90
CA MET A 64 -5.66 -6.01 1.53
C MET A 64 -6.14 -7.16 0.66
N TYR A 65 -6.50 -6.86 -0.58
CA TYR A 65 -6.86 -7.86 -1.57
C TYR A 65 -5.65 -8.24 -2.41
N LEU A 66 -5.31 -9.53 -2.43
CA LEU A 66 -4.24 -10.04 -3.28
C LEU A 66 -4.70 -10.11 -4.74
N LYS A 67 -4.17 -9.22 -5.57
CA LYS A 67 -4.52 -9.13 -7.00
C LYS A 67 -3.80 -10.19 -7.83
N SER A 68 -2.50 -10.36 -7.58
CA SER A 68 -1.65 -11.29 -8.30
C SER A 68 -0.45 -11.67 -7.45
N MET A 69 -0.05 -12.93 -7.58
CA MET A 69 1.27 -13.42 -7.18
C MET A 69 1.94 -13.92 -8.45
N GLU A 70 3.01 -13.25 -8.85
CA GLU A 70 3.85 -13.66 -9.96
C GLU A 70 5.15 -14.23 -9.38
N SER A 71 5.57 -15.38 -9.91
CA SER A 71 6.74 -16.18 -9.50
C SER A 71 6.78 -16.65 -8.04
N PHE A 72 6.13 -17.78 -7.77
CA PHE A 72 6.46 -18.66 -6.62
C PHE A 72 6.52 -20.14 -7.02
N ALA A 73 6.57 -20.43 -8.33
CA ALA A 73 6.32 -21.76 -8.90
C ALA A 73 7.57 -22.48 -9.48
N GLY A 74 8.80 -22.03 -9.16
CA GLY A 74 9.95 -22.96 -9.19
C GLY A 74 11.19 -22.62 -10.02
N GLN A 75 11.52 -21.36 -10.31
CA GLN A 75 12.91 -20.98 -10.65
C GLN A 75 13.15 -19.49 -10.30
N SER A 76 13.60 -19.24 -9.07
CA SER A 76 13.60 -17.92 -8.40
C SER A 76 14.85 -17.06 -8.68
N GLU A 77 15.91 -17.59 -9.31
CA GLU A 77 17.11 -16.80 -9.59
C GLU A 77 17.72 -17.15 -10.94
N PHE A 78 17.60 -16.23 -11.90
CA PHE A 78 18.41 -16.23 -13.11
C PHE A 78 19.34 -15.02 -13.07
N ILE A 79 20.61 -15.22 -12.73
CA ILE A 79 21.63 -14.17 -12.78
C ILE A 79 21.90 -13.86 -14.26
N THR A 80 21.35 -12.74 -14.74
CA THR A 80 21.68 -12.20 -16.07
C THR A 80 22.89 -11.28 -15.98
N LYS A 81 23.56 -11.05 -17.11
CA LYS A 81 24.79 -10.25 -17.18
C LYS A 81 24.60 -8.76 -16.82
N PHE A 82 23.36 -8.32 -16.58
CA PHE A 82 22.97 -6.92 -16.39
C PHE A 82 22.43 -6.58 -14.98
N GLY A 83 22.32 -7.53 -14.07
CA GLY A 83 21.93 -7.26 -12.67
C GLY A 83 20.91 -8.23 -12.08
N LEU A 84 20.42 -7.89 -10.89
CA LEU A 84 19.37 -8.61 -10.16
C LEU A 84 18.02 -8.40 -10.88
N HIS A 85 17.43 -9.47 -11.40
CA HIS A 85 16.05 -9.46 -11.88
C HIS A 85 15.16 -10.02 -10.76
N ILE A 86 14.29 -9.17 -10.20
CA ILE A 86 13.33 -9.60 -9.18
C ILE A 86 12.11 -10.13 -9.94
N GLU A 87 12.00 -11.45 -10.00
CA GLU A 87 10.87 -12.15 -10.66
C GLU A 87 9.69 -12.32 -9.68
N ASP A 88 9.97 -12.38 -8.38
CA ASP A 88 8.98 -12.67 -7.34
C ASP A 88 8.29 -11.36 -6.93
N GLN A 89 7.06 -11.15 -7.41
CA GLN A 89 6.27 -9.96 -7.14
C GLN A 89 4.85 -10.34 -6.72
N ALA A 90 4.41 -9.83 -5.58
CA ALA A 90 3.02 -9.85 -5.16
C ALA A 90 2.42 -8.45 -5.25
N THR A 91 1.21 -8.34 -5.81
CA THR A 91 0.47 -7.07 -5.88
C THR A 91 -0.74 -7.13 -4.96
N PHE A 92 -0.73 -6.27 -3.94
CA PHE A 92 -1.85 -6.06 -3.03
C PHE A 92 -2.62 -4.79 -3.39
N LEU A 93 -3.93 -4.84 -3.25
CA LEU A 93 -4.84 -3.71 -3.43
C LEU A 93 -5.44 -3.33 -2.08
N VAL A 94 -5.44 -2.03 -1.80
CA VAL A 94 -6.03 -1.46 -0.58
C VAL A 94 -6.96 -0.31 -0.95
N SER A 95 -8.08 -0.15 -0.24
CA SER A 95 -8.91 1.05 -0.37
C SER A 95 -8.18 2.24 0.23
N THR A 96 -8.09 3.35 -0.51
CA THR A 96 -7.47 4.59 -0.02
C THR A 96 -8.13 5.10 1.27
N ARG A 97 -9.45 4.99 1.39
CA ARG A 97 -10.18 5.44 2.58
C ARG A 97 -9.85 4.55 3.79
N ARG A 98 -9.68 3.24 3.58
CA ARG A 98 -9.26 2.31 4.63
C ARG A 98 -7.82 2.53 5.06
N PHE A 99 -6.91 2.71 4.11
CA PHE A 99 -5.53 3.06 4.42
C PHE A 99 -5.44 4.37 5.22
N ASN A 100 -6.21 5.38 4.83
CA ASN A 100 -6.27 6.64 5.57
C ASN A 100 -6.77 6.45 7.01
N ALA A 101 -7.89 5.73 7.18
CA ALA A 101 -8.46 5.49 8.50
C ALA A 101 -7.56 4.64 9.42
N ALA A 102 -6.88 3.64 8.87
CA ALA A 102 -6.06 2.72 9.65
C ALA A 102 -4.64 3.24 9.93
N VAL A 103 -4.05 3.96 8.97
CA VAL A 103 -2.65 4.39 9.04
C VAL A 103 -2.56 5.89 9.25
N VAL A 104 -3.13 6.69 8.35
CA VAL A 104 -2.93 8.15 8.33
C VAL A 104 -3.52 8.81 9.56
N ASP A 105 -4.76 8.46 9.91
CA ASP A 105 -5.47 9.01 11.07
C ASP A 105 -4.88 8.50 12.41
N ALA A 106 -4.19 7.35 12.37
CA ALA A 106 -3.53 6.77 13.54
C ALA A 106 -2.12 7.31 13.78
N VAL A 107 -1.51 8.00 12.80
CA VAL A 107 -0.20 8.61 12.95
C VAL A 107 -0.36 9.97 13.63
N ASP A 108 0.00 10.04 14.90
CA ASP A 108 0.08 11.30 15.64
C ASP A 108 1.16 12.21 15.01
N SER A 109 0.78 13.45 14.71
CA SER A 109 1.23 14.25 13.57
C SER A 109 2.62 14.90 13.70
N ALA A 110 3.55 14.35 14.46
CA ALA A 110 4.79 15.06 14.80
C ALA A 110 5.98 14.82 13.85
N GLN A 111 6.08 13.68 13.14
CA GLN A 111 7.34 13.34 12.45
C GLN A 111 7.25 12.66 11.07
N THR A 112 6.09 12.14 10.66
CA THR A 112 5.96 11.49 9.34
C THR A 112 4.55 11.69 8.77
N VAL A 113 4.44 12.44 7.68
CA VAL A 113 3.18 12.56 6.92
C VAL A 113 3.08 11.35 5.98
N ILE A 114 2.60 10.22 6.49
CA ILE A 114 2.24 9.09 5.65
C ILE A 114 0.91 9.46 4.97
N SER A 115 0.88 9.50 3.63
CA SER A 115 -0.34 9.74 2.84
C SER A 115 -0.66 8.60 1.86
N ARG A 116 0.30 7.70 1.67
CA ARG A 116 0.24 6.52 0.82
C ARG A 116 1.34 5.55 1.25
N PRO A 117 1.26 4.25 0.89
CA PRO A 117 2.36 3.32 1.07
C PRO A 117 3.65 3.89 0.45
N ARG A 118 4.76 3.83 1.18
CA ARG A 118 6.06 4.32 0.71
C ARG A 118 6.93 3.15 0.32
N GLU A 119 7.94 3.45 -0.48
CA GLU A 119 8.99 2.48 -0.80
C GLU A 119 9.74 2.09 0.48
N ALA A 120 10.21 0.83 0.52
CA ALA A 120 10.93 0.24 1.66
C ALA A 120 10.13 0.12 2.97
N ASP A 121 8.81 0.35 2.95
CA ASP A 121 7.91 -0.10 4.02
C ASP A 121 7.63 -1.61 3.88
N LEU A 122 7.31 -2.28 4.98
CA LEU A 122 7.03 -3.71 4.99
C LEU A 122 5.53 -3.99 5.00
N VAL A 123 5.15 -5.10 4.35
CA VAL A 123 3.81 -5.69 4.42
C VAL A 123 3.96 -7.11 4.91
N PHE A 124 3.30 -7.43 6.01
CA PHE A 124 3.26 -8.77 6.58
C PHE A 124 1.87 -9.38 6.41
N VAL A 125 1.81 -10.63 5.96
CA VAL A 125 0.57 -11.39 5.67
C VAL A 125 0.57 -12.66 6.51
#